data_AF-V5GC21-F1
#
_entry.id   AF-V5GC21-F1
#
_cell.length_a   1.000
_cell.length_b   1.000
_cell.length_c   1.000
_cell.angle_alpha   90.00
_cell.angle_beta   90.00
_cell.angle_gamma   90.00
#
_symmetry.space_group_name_H-M   'P 1'
#
loop_
_entity.id
_entity.type
_entity.pdbx_description
1 polymer ?
#
loop_
_entity_poly.entity_id
_entity_poly.type
_entity_poly.pdbx_seq_one_letter_code
_entity_poly.pdbx_strand_id
1 'polypeptide(L)'
;MRNLTKELRIAISDARTDEVIRLFDQGAPMIIQHFVLAMQMELCDVLELFLNRGWDINTEVDRRRPSALVYAFHDMTLLTWLLDHGADPNKRCQMRDCTPLSYAVVDAPFGTIQLLFKYGGSADRGQLLHYAAMRECADNLEVLKFIYDKNPDTNAIRINKLLDEDCPEDFAMNFRAGLGTPLHYAALVGSLDYGPR
;
A
#
# COMPACT_ATOMS: atom_id res chain seq x y z
N MET A 1 -24.66 14.89 -23.01
CA MET A 1 -24.34 13.45 -22.91
C MET A 1 -24.38 13.04 -21.46
N ARG A 2 -24.98 11.89 -21.15
CA ARG A 2 -25.08 11.35 -19.79
C ARG A 2 -23.69 10.97 -19.28
N ASN A 3 -23.35 11.32 -18.04
CA ASN A 3 -22.03 11.00 -17.45
C ASN A 3 -22.24 9.98 -16.32
N LEU A 4 -22.26 8.71 -16.69
CA LEU A 4 -22.50 7.61 -15.77
C LEU A 4 -21.45 7.55 -14.65
N THR A 5 -20.20 7.95 -14.92
CA THR A 5 -19.15 8.02 -13.91
C THR A 5 -19.50 9.05 -12.83
N LYS A 6 -19.93 10.25 -13.21
CA LYS A 6 -20.33 11.30 -12.26
C LYS A 6 -21.59 10.89 -11.49
N GLU A 7 -22.57 10.30 -12.15
CA GLU A 7 -23.80 9.80 -11.51
C GLU A 7 -23.48 8.71 -10.48
N LEU A 8 -22.60 7.75 -10.83
CA LEU A 8 -22.18 6.68 -9.94
C LEU A 8 -21.46 7.21 -8.70
N ARG A 9 -20.56 8.18 -8.87
CA ARG A 9 -19.92 8.87 -7.74
C ARG A 9 -20.96 9.47 -6.78
N ILE A 10 -21.97 10.15 -7.31
CA ILE A 10 -23.01 10.79 -6.48
C ILE A 10 -23.88 9.71 -5.79
N ALA A 11 -24.22 8.62 -6.49
CA ALA A 11 -24.96 7.52 -5.89
C ALA A 11 -24.23 6.88 -4.70
N ILE A 12 -22.91 6.68 -4.84
CA ILE A 12 -22.04 6.19 -3.76
C ILE A 12 -21.97 7.21 -2.62
N SER A 13 -21.72 8.49 -2.92
CA SER A 13 -21.69 9.57 -1.92
C SER A 13 -22.98 9.71 -1.11
N ASP A 14 -24.12 9.36 -1.70
CA ASP A 14 -25.42 9.41 -1.04
C ASP A 14 -25.83 8.05 -0.43
N ALA A 15 -24.93 7.05 -0.44
CA ALA A 15 -25.18 5.67 0.02
C ALA A 15 -26.43 5.00 -0.59
N ARG A 16 -26.75 5.32 -1.86
CA ARG A 16 -27.92 4.78 -2.57
C ARG A 16 -27.58 3.51 -3.34
N THR A 17 -27.49 2.37 -2.65
CA THR A 17 -27.09 1.07 -3.23
C THR A 17 -27.93 0.66 -4.44
N ASP A 18 -29.26 0.85 -4.42
CA ASP A 18 -30.13 0.53 -5.55
C ASP A 18 -29.78 1.34 -6.81
N GLU A 19 -29.39 2.60 -6.63
CA GLU A 19 -28.97 3.47 -7.73
C GLU A 19 -27.59 3.06 -8.26
N VAL A 20 -26.68 2.63 -7.38
CA VAL A 20 -25.39 2.05 -7.77
C VAL A 20 -25.60 0.81 -8.64
N ILE A 21 -26.47 -0.11 -8.23
CA ILE A 21 -26.83 -1.31 -9.00
C ILE A 21 -27.36 -0.93 -10.38
N ARG A 22 -28.33 -0.02 -10.42
CA ARG A 22 -28.94 0.45 -11.66
C ARG A 22 -27.92 1.09 -12.60
N LEU A 23 -26.97 1.85 -12.07
CA LEU A 23 -25.93 2.50 -12.86
C LEU A 23 -24.93 1.48 -13.42
N PHE A 24 -24.56 0.44 -12.67
CA PHE A 24 -23.77 -0.66 -13.21
C PHE A 24 -24.50 -1.44 -14.31
N ASP A 25 -25.80 -1.69 -14.15
CA ASP A 25 -26.62 -2.36 -15.18
C ASP A 25 -26.72 -1.53 -16.48
N GLN A 26 -26.56 -0.21 -16.38
CA GLN A 26 -26.48 0.71 -17.52
C GLN A 26 -25.07 0.81 -18.13
N GLY A 27 -24.10 0.06 -17.62
CA GLY A 27 -22.72 0.05 -18.10
C GLY A 27 -21.87 1.19 -17.55
N ALA A 28 -22.19 1.73 -16.36
CA ALA A 28 -21.28 2.64 -15.68
C ALA A 28 -19.93 1.95 -15.44
N PRO A 29 -18.80 2.57 -15.80
CA PRO A 29 -17.50 1.94 -15.63
C PRO A 29 -17.17 1.83 -14.14
N MET A 30 -16.74 0.64 -13.72
CA MET A 30 -16.06 0.48 -12.44
C MET A 30 -14.66 1.10 -12.57
N ILE A 31 -14.34 2.05 -11.69
CA ILE A 31 -13.04 2.72 -11.64
C ILE A 31 -12.56 2.81 -10.19
N ILE A 32 -11.25 2.90 -10.02
CA ILE A 32 -10.61 2.82 -8.70
C ILE A 32 -11.07 3.94 -7.77
N GLN A 33 -11.39 5.12 -8.31
CA GLN A 33 -11.88 6.26 -7.53
C GLN A 33 -13.23 5.97 -6.86
N HIS A 34 -14.11 5.21 -7.50
CA HIS A 34 -15.39 4.84 -6.92
C HIS A 34 -15.25 3.73 -5.87
N PHE A 35 -14.38 2.75 -6.12
CA PHE A 35 -14.07 1.71 -5.15
C PHE A 35 -13.47 2.31 -3.87
N VAL A 36 -12.47 3.19 -4.02
CA VAL A 36 -11.85 3.91 -2.89
C VAL A 36 -12.86 4.81 -2.17
N LEU A 37 -13.77 5.47 -2.89
CA LEU A 37 -14.85 6.25 -2.25
C LEU A 37 -15.77 5.36 -1.41
N ALA A 38 -16.18 4.20 -1.93
CA ALA A 38 -17.00 3.25 -1.17
C ALA A 38 -16.27 2.72 0.07
N MET A 39 -14.95 2.51 -0.01
CA MET A 39 -14.12 2.14 1.15
C MET A 39 -14.12 3.23 2.22
N GLN A 40 -13.89 4.49 1.83
CA GLN A 40 -13.86 5.64 2.74
C GLN A 40 -15.21 5.91 3.42
N MET A 41 -16.29 5.47 2.78
CA MET A 41 -17.65 5.59 3.29
C MET A 41 -18.13 4.32 4.02
N GLU A 42 -17.27 3.31 4.18
CA GLU A 42 -17.59 2.04 4.84
C GLU A 42 -18.82 1.34 4.23
N LEU A 43 -19.05 1.50 2.91
CA LEU A 43 -20.20 0.95 2.21
C LEU A 43 -19.95 -0.50 1.80
N CYS A 44 -19.98 -1.42 2.77
CA CYS A 44 -19.72 -2.85 2.55
C CYS A 44 -20.55 -3.43 1.40
N ASP A 45 -21.85 -3.14 1.33
CA ASP A 45 -22.72 -3.64 0.25
C ASP A 45 -22.27 -3.17 -1.14
N VAL A 46 -21.74 -1.94 -1.24
CA VAL A 46 -21.20 -1.42 -2.50
C VAL A 46 -19.86 -2.09 -2.81
N LEU A 47 -18.99 -2.30 -1.83
CA LEU A 47 -17.71 -3.00 -2.03
C LEU A 47 -17.93 -4.44 -2.51
N GLU A 48 -18.83 -5.17 -1.86
CA GLU A 48 -19.27 -6.50 -2.28
C GLU A 48 -19.84 -6.49 -3.70
N LEU A 49 -20.65 -5.48 -4.04
CA LEU A 49 -21.18 -5.32 -5.39
C LEU A 49 -20.08 -5.13 -6.45
N PHE A 50 -19.04 -4.34 -6.16
CA PHE A 50 -17.89 -4.20 -7.07
C PHE A 50 -17.23 -5.56 -7.32
N LEU A 51 -16.92 -6.32 -6.27
CA LEU A 51 -16.27 -7.63 -6.39
C LEU A 51 -17.17 -8.63 -7.16
N ASN A 52 -18.46 -8.67 -6.85
CA ASN A 52 -19.44 -9.50 -7.55
C ASN A 52 -19.59 -9.15 -9.04
N ARG A 53 -19.26 -7.92 -9.43
CA ARG A 53 -19.24 -7.47 -10.83
C ARG A 53 -17.88 -7.66 -11.50
N GLY A 54 -16.94 -8.35 -10.84
CA GLY A 54 -15.63 -8.69 -11.40
C GLY A 54 -14.57 -7.60 -11.25
N TRP A 55 -14.75 -6.68 -10.30
CA TRP A 55 -13.70 -5.73 -9.94
C TRP A 55 -12.44 -6.47 -9.46
N ASP A 56 -11.28 -6.15 -10.05
CA ASP A 56 -10.00 -6.65 -9.56
C ASP A 56 -9.58 -5.85 -8.32
N ILE A 57 -9.61 -6.49 -7.15
CA ILE A 57 -9.21 -5.89 -5.87
C ILE A 57 -7.76 -5.38 -5.87
N ASN A 58 -6.92 -5.89 -6.78
CA ASN A 58 -5.52 -5.50 -6.96
C ASN A 58 -5.32 -4.46 -8.07
N THR A 59 -6.39 -3.78 -8.49
CA THR A 59 -6.34 -2.65 -9.43
C THR A 59 -5.45 -1.54 -8.87
N GLU A 60 -4.49 -1.10 -9.69
CA GLU A 60 -3.56 -0.02 -9.35
C GLU A 60 -4.31 1.30 -9.15
N VAL A 61 -3.94 2.03 -8.09
CA VAL A 61 -4.49 3.36 -7.81
C VAL A 61 -3.85 4.41 -8.71
N ASP A 62 -2.52 4.38 -8.77
CA ASP A 62 -1.69 5.12 -9.70
C ASP A 62 -0.28 4.48 -9.73
N ARG A 63 0.60 5.04 -10.57
CA ARG A 63 1.96 4.52 -10.81
C ARG A 63 2.81 4.31 -9.55
N ARG A 64 2.49 4.97 -8.44
CA ARG A 64 3.17 4.83 -7.14
C ARG A 64 2.39 3.96 -6.16
N ARG A 65 1.06 3.93 -6.25
CA ARG A 65 0.19 3.21 -5.31
C ARG A 65 -0.37 1.91 -5.92
N PRO A 66 0.13 0.75 -5.47
CA PRO A 66 -0.08 -0.54 -6.14
C PRO A 66 -1.52 -1.06 -6.09
N SER A 67 -2.29 -0.73 -5.05
CA SER A 67 -3.69 -1.12 -4.91
C SER A 67 -4.38 -0.29 -3.81
N ALA A 68 -5.70 -0.43 -3.69
CA ALA A 68 -6.47 0.26 -2.64
C ALA A 68 -6.15 -0.21 -1.22
N LEU A 69 -5.45 -1.34 -1.05
CA LEU A 69 -5.05 -1.90 0.25
C LEU A 69 -4.28 -0.88 1.10
N VAL A 70 -3.54 0.04 0.46
CA VAL A 70 -2.79 1.12 1.12
C VAL A 70 -3.65 2.06 1.96
N TYR A 71 -4.96 2.12 1.74
CA TYR A 71 -5.86 3.00 2.47
C TYR A 71 -6.47 2.36 3.72
N ALA A 72 -6.27 1.06 3.95
CA ALA A 72 -6.95 0.32 5.01
C ALA A 72 -6.09 0.10 6.27
N PHE A 73 -4.84 0.55 6.30
CA PHE A 73 -3.88 0.17 7.36
C PHE A 73 -4.25 0.57 8.79
N HIS A 74 -5.17 1.51 8.95
CA HIS A 74 -5.66 1.99 10.24
C HIS A 74 -7.08 1.52 10.56
N ASP A 75 -7.69 0.76 9.66
CA ASP A 75 -9.00 0.12 9.84
C ASP A 75 -8.81 -1.39 9.70
N MET A 76 -8.65 -2.07 10.84
CA MET A 76 -8.42 -3.51 10.87
C MET A 76 -9.58 -4.32 10.27
N THR A 77 -10.80 -3.81 10.34
CA THR A 77 -11.98 -4.49 9.80
C THR A 77 -11.92 -4.45 8.27
N LEU A 78 -11.75 -3.26 7.69
CA LEU A 78 -11.63 -3.08 6.25
C LEU A 78 -10.38 -3.77 5.70
N LEU A 79 -9.25 -3.68 6.41
CA LEU A 79 -8.02 -4.36 6.03
C LEU A 79 -8.20 -5.87 5.95
N THR A 80 -8.79 -6.47 6.98
CA THR A 80 -9.04 -7.92 7.01
C THR A 80 -10.01 -8.31 5.90
N TRP A 81 -11.08 -7.54 5.67
CA TRP A 81 -12.02 -7.79 4.59
C TRP A 81 -11.35 -7.76 3.21
N LEU A 82 -10.49 -6.77 2.93
CA LEU A 82 -9.75 -6.71 1.66
C LEU A 82 -8.83 -7.92 1.47
N LEU A 83 -8.11 -8.30 2.53
CA LEU A 83 -7.19 -9.43 2.51
C LEU A 83 -7.91 -10.76 2.33
N ASP A 84 -9.04 -10.95 2.99
CA ASP A 84 -9.91 -12.14 2.83
C ASP A 84 -10.46 -12.25 1.40
N HIS A 85 -10.63 -11.11 0.71
CA HIS A 85 -11.03 -11.05 -0.69
C HIS A 85 -9.85 -11.06 -1.69
N GLY A 86 -8.63 -11.38 -1.23
CA GLY A 86 -7.48 -11.61 -2.10
C GLY A 86 -6.68 -10.37 -2.47
N ALA A 87 -6.78 -9.28 -1.70
CA ALA A 87 -5.84 -8.18 -1.82
C ALA A 87 -4.41 -8.67 -1.55
N ASP A 88 -3.50 -8.43 -2.50
CA ASP A 88 -2.12 -8.89 -2.47
C ASP A 88 -1.21 -7.88 -1.76
N PRO A 89 -0.66 -8.19 -0.57
CA PRO A 89 0.26 -7.31 0.14
C PRO A 89 1.58 -7.08 -0.61
N ASN A 90 1.89 -7.90 -1.62
CA ASN A 90 3.11 -7.87 -2.43
C ASN A 90 2.91 -7.28 -3.83
N LYS A 91 1.72 -6.74 -4.15
CA LYS A 91 1.44 -6.12 -5.45
C LYS A 91 2.44 -4.99 -5.69
N ARG A 92 3.25 -5.08 -6.74
CA ARG A 92 4.21 -4.04 -7.11
C ARG A 92 3.51 -2.92 -7.86
N CYS A 93 3.83 -1.67 -7.56
CA CYS A 93 3.49 -0.54 -8.42
C CYS A 93 4.56 -0.36 -9.51
N GLN A 94 4.30 0.57 -10.43
CA GLN A 94 5.19 0.82 -11.56
C GLN A 94 6.48 1.57 -11.20
N MET A 95 6.52 2.24 -10.04
CA MET A 95 7.66 3.05 -9.62
C MET A 95 8.27 2.54 -8.31
N ARG A 96 9.60 2.46 -8.25
CA ARG A 96 10.39 2.18 -7.04
C ARG A 96 10.09 0.84 -6.38
N ASP A 97 9.49 -0.11 -7.11
CA ASP A 97 9.13 -1.43 -6.57
C ASP A 97 8.34 -1.34 -5.25
N CYS A 98 7.49 -0.34 -5.05
CA CYS A 98 6.70 -0.27 -3.83
C CYS A 98 5.57 -1.31 -3.86
N THR A 99 5.27 -1.88 -2.69
CA THR A 99 4.14 -2.78 -2.44
C THR A 99 3.23 -2.20 -1.36
N PRO A 100 1.98 -2.67 -1.19
CA PRO A 100 1.19 -2.27 -0.02
C PRO A 100 1.96 -2.49 1.28
N LEU A 101 2.67 -3.60 1.42
CA LEU A 101 3.53 -3.86 2.57
C LEU A 101 4.64 -2.81 2.75
N SER A 102 5.24 -2.30 1.66
CA SER A 102 6.21 -1.18 1.73
C SER A 102 5.61 0.05 2.39
N TYR A 103 4.38 0.42 2.01
CA TYR A 103 3.67 1.56 2.59
C TYR A 103 3.32 1.32 4.06
N ALA A 104 2.86 0.12 4.41
CA ALA A 104 2.56 -0.22 5.80
C ALA A 104 3.80 -0.15 6.69
N VAL A 105 4.96 -0.60 6.19
CA VAL A 105 6.22 -0.57 6.94
C VAL A 105 6.64 0.86 7.31
N VAL A 106 6.35 1.85 6.47
CA VAL A 106 6.73 3.25 6.75
C VAL A 106 5.98 3.81 7.96
N ASP A 107 4.67 3.58 8.09
CA ASP A 107 3.83 4.36 9.02
C ASP A 107 2.70 3.57 9.70
N ALA A 108 2.33 2.38 9.22
CA ALA A 108 1.24 1.63 9.83
C ALA A 108 1.63 1.09 11.21
N PRO A 109 0.65 0.82 12.10
CA PRO A 109 0.90 0.13 13.36
C PRO A 109 1.62 -1.20 13.14
N PHE A 110 2.51 -1.61 14.04
CA PHE A 110 3.25 -2.86 13.89
C PHE A 110 2.33 -4.08 13.74
N GLY A 111 1.18 -4.10 14.41
CA GLY A 111 0.15 -5.14 14.24
C GLY A 111 -0.39 -5.25 12.81
N THR A 112 -0.52 -4.13 12.09
CA THR A 112 -0.90 -4.11 10.67
C THR A 112 0.18 -4.76 9.80
N ILE A 113 1.45 -4.44 10.06
CA ILE A 113 2.59 -5.06 9.36
C ILE A 113 2.58 -6.58 9.60
N GLN A 114 2.42 -7.02 10.84
CA GLN A 114 2.34 -8.43 11.20
C GLN A 114 1.16 -9.13 10.49
N LEU A 115 0.00 -8.49 10.41
CA LEU A 115 -1.15 -9.02 9.69
C LEU A 115 -0.88 -9.22 8.20
N LEU A 116 -0.27 -8.23 7.53
CA LEU A 116 0.07 -8.34 6.11
C LEU A 116 1.04 -9.51 5.85
N PHE A 117 2.01 -9.74 6.74
CA PHE A 117 2.87 -10.94 6.68
C PHE A 117 2.09 -12.24 6.89
N LYS A 118 1.10 -12.26 7.79
CA LYS A 118 0.21 -13.42 8.00
C LYS A 118 -0.58 -13.77 6.72
N TYR A 119 -0.94 -12.77 5.91
CA TYR A 119 -1.60 -12.93 4.62
C TYR A 119 -0.62 -13.09 3.43
N GLY A 120 0.59 -13.60 3.69
CA GLY A 120 1.55 -13.93 2.64
C GLY A 120 2.42 -12.76 2.17
N GLY A 121 2.41 -11.64 2.89
CA GLY A 121 3.40 -10.57 2.71
C GLY A 121 4.83 -11.11 2.80
N SER A 122 5.70 -10.62 1.93
CA SER A 122 7.08 -11.09 1.79
C SER A 122 8.07 -9.95 1.94
N ALA A 123 9.16 -10.22 2.68
CA ALA A 123 10.31 -9.32 2.75
C ALA A 123 11.16 -9.34 1.49
N ASP A 124 10.88 -10.25 0.54
CA ASP A 124 11.66 -10.40 -0.68
C ASP A 124 11.34 -9.34 -1.74
N ARG A 125 10.30 -8.53 -1.55
CA ARG A 125 9.88 -7.46 -2.47
C ARG A 125 9.74 -6.13 -1.72
N GLY A 126 9.52 -5.03 -2.42
CA GLY A 126 9.05 -3.83 -1.74
C GLY A 126 10.12 -2.97 -1.07
N GLN A 127 11.42 -3.30 -1.19
CA GLN A 127 12.53 -2.60 -0.53
C GLN A 127 12.30 -2.37 0.98
N LEU A 128 11.67 -3.34 1.68
CA LEU A 128 11.15 -3.13 3.04
C LEU A 128 12.21 -2.69 4.06
N LEU A 129 13.47 -3.14 3.93
CA LEU A 129 14.55 -2.72 4.83
C LEU A 129 14.82 -1.21 4.74
N HIS A 130 14.77 -0.62 3.54
CA HIS A 130 14.93 0.82 3.39
C HIS A 130 13.78 1.56 4.04
N TYR A 131 12.54 1.14 3.78
CA TYR A 131 11.36 1.78 4.36
C TYR A 131 11.28 1.62 5.88
N ALA A 132 11.69 0.47 6.42
CA ALA A 132 11.77 0.25 7.86
C ALA A 132 12.86 1.13 8.50
N ALA A 133 13.97 1.35 7.80
CA ALA A 133 15.02 2.25 8.27
C ALA A 133 14.64 3.74 8.18
N MET A 134 13.69 4.10 7.30
CA MET A 134 13.13 5.45 7.19
C MET A 134 11.95 5.69 8.15
N ARG A 135 11.44 4.66 8.82
CA ARG A 135 10.32 4.77 9.76
C ARG A 135 10.71 5.62 10.96
N GLU A 136 9.90 6.64 11.24
CA GLU A 136 10.11 7.59 12.36
C GLU A 136 9.32 7.20 13.62
N CYS A 137 8.45 6.19 13.55
CA CYS A 137 7.71 5.70 14.71
C CYS A 137 8.65 5.08 15.76
N ALA A 138 8.26 5.12 17.04
CA ALA A 138 9.09 4.63 18.15
C ALA A 138 9.38 3.12 18.12
N ASP A 139 8.63 2.35 17.33
CA ASP A 139 8.81 0.91 17.09
C ASP A 139 9.72 0.62 15.87
N ASN A 140 10.40 1.63 15.31
CA ASN A 140 11.24 1.48 14.11
C ASN A 140 12.27 0.34 14.20
N LEU A 141 13.00 0.25 15.32
CA LEU A 141 13.99 -0.81 15.53
C LEU A 141 13.34 -2.20 15.63
N GLU A 142 12.15 -2.28 16.22
CA GLU A 142 11.40 -3.52 16.34
C GLU A 142 10.90 -4.00 14.97
N VAL A 143 10.32 -3.10 14.18
CA VAL A 143 9.87 -3.37 12.81
C VAL A 143 11.04 -3.75 11.90
N LEU A 144 12.16 -3.01 11.97
CA LEU A 144 13.36 -3.30 11.17
C LEU A 144 13.93 -4.69 11.49
N LYS A 145 14.07 -5.03 12.78
CA LYS A 145 14.52 -6.37 13.21
C LYS A 145 13.55 -7.44 12.73
N PHE A 146 12.25 -7.24 12.93
CA PHE A 146 11.23 -8.19 12.50
C PHE A 146 11.29 -8.48 10.99
N ILE A 147 11.49 -7.46 10.15
CA ILE A 147 11.63 -7.63 8.70
C ILE A 147 12.94 -8.33 8.35
N TYR A 148 14.05 -7.92 8.98
CA TYR A 148 15.36 -8.55 8.79
C TYR A 148 15.29 -10.06 9.07
N ASP A 149 14.62 -10.44 10.16
CA ASP A 149 14.49 -11.82 10.61
C ASP A 149 13.56 -12.68 9.74
N LYS A 150 12.79 -12.10 8.80
CA LYS A 150 11.98 -12.89 7.85
C LYS A 150 12.83 -13.71 6.89
N ASN A 151 14.00 -13.20 6.51
CA ASN A 151 14.93 -13.87 5.61
C ASN A 151 16.36 -13.36 5.86
N PRO A 152 17.02 -13.77 6.97
CA PRO A 152 18.28 -13.18 7.41
C PRO A 152 19.39 -13.24 6.35
N ASP A 153 19.51 -14.35 5.64
CA ASP A 153 20.55 -14.55 4.61
C ASP A 153 20.37 -13.58 3.44
N THR A 154 19.14 -13.43 2.96
CA THR A 154 18.83 -12.51 1.86
C THR A 154 18.93 -11.05 2.32
N ASN A 155 18.50 -10.76 3.54
CA ASN A 155 18.50 -9.41 4.10
C ASN A 155 19.90 -8.93 4.47
N ALA A 156 20.82 -9.82 4.85
CA ALA A 156 22.24 -9.51 5.06
C ALA A 156 22.92 -8.96 3.78
N ILE A 157 22.45 -9.39 2.60
CA ILE A 157 22.91 -8.86 1.32
C ILE A 157 22.23 -7.51 1.03
N ARG A 158 20.90 -7.46 1.19
CA ARG A 158 20.08 -6.28 0.83
C ARG A 158 20.32 -5.05 1.71
N ILE A 159 20.75 -5.24 2.96
CA ILE A 159 21.10 -4.14 3.86
C ILE A 159 22.26 -3.27 3.31
N ASN A 160 23.02 -3.78 2.35
CA ASN A 160 24.12 -3.06 1.70
C ASN A 160 23.76 -2.49 0.33
N LYS A 161 22.56 -2.78 -0.20
CA LYS A 161 22.11 -2.27 -1.50
C LYS A 161 21.65 -0.82 -1.40
N LEU A 162 21.89 -0.06 -2.46
CA LEU A 162 21.30 1.26 -2.59
C LEU A 162 19.79 1.15 -2.84
N LEU A 163 19.06 2.16 -2.39
CA LEU A 163 17.65 2.30 -2.73
C LEU A 163 17.49 2.36 -4.24
N ASP A 164 16.47 1.69 -4.77
CA ASP A 164 16.14 1.57 -6.19
C ASP A 164 17.21 0.85 -7.04
N GLU A 165 18.27 0.26 -6.46
CA GLU A 165 19.38 -0.36 -7.21
C GLU A 165 18.91 -1.43 -8.22
N ASP A 166 17.85 -2.18 -7.88
CA ASP A 166 17.25 -3.20 -8.74
C ASP A 166 16.18 -2.63 -9.70
N CYS A 167 15.97 -1.31 -9.73
CA CYS A 167 15.03 -0.59 -10.58
C CYS A 167 15.78 0.48 -11.41
N PRO A 168 16.40 0.12 -12.56
CA PRO A 168 17.34 0.99 -13.27
C PRO A 168 16.81 2.37 -13.65
N GLU A 169 15.52 2.46 -14.03
CA GLU A 169 14.88 3.75 -14.35
C GLU A 169 14.79 4.65 -13.11
N ASP A 170 14.27 4.13 -12.00
CA ASP A 170 14.16 4.88 -10.74
C ASP A 170 15.53 5.20 -10.14
N PHE A 171 16.46 4.25 -10.19
CA PHE A 171 17.85 4.46 -9.80
C PHE A 171 18.46 5.63 -10.57
N ALA A 172 18.39 5.61 -11.90
CA ALA A 172 18.96 6.68 -12.73
C ALA A 172 18.30 8.04 -12.47
N MET A 173 16.97 8.06 -12.28
CA MET A 173 16.23 9.29 -11.95
C MET A 173 16.66 9.87 -10.60
N ASN A 174 16.92 9.03 -9.59
CA ASN A 174 17.15 9.48 -8.22
C ASN A 174 18.62 9.44 -7.78
N PHE A 175 19.54 8.86 -8.56
CA PHE A 175 20.94 8.66 -8.17
C PHE A 175 21.62 9.97 -7.75
N ARG A 176 21.37 11.04 -8.51
CA ARG A 176 21.92 12.38 -8.23
C ARG A 176 21.39 13.00 -6.94
N ALA A 177 20.25 12.53 -6.43
CA ALA A 177 19.68 12.97 -5.17
C ALA A 177 20.30 12.28 -3.93
N GLY A 178 21.18 11.29 -4.13
CA GLY A 178 21.87 10.58 -3.06
C GLY A 178 21.06 9.42 -2.49
N LEU A 179 20.96 8.34 -3.28
CA LEU A 179 20.35 7.08 -2.82
C LEU A 179 21.25 6.44 -1.75
N GLY A 180 20.65 6.03 -0.64
CA GLY A 180 21.35 5.41 0.49
C GLY A 180 21.04 3.92 0.61
N THR A 181 21.83 3.23 1.43
CA THR A 181 21.45 1.91 1.94
C THR A 181 20.48 2.06 3.12
N PRO A 182 19.81 0.99 3.58
CA PRO A 182 19.02 1.05 4.82
C PRO A 182 19.79 1.64 6.00
N LEU A 183 21.07 1.30 6.17
CA LEU A 183 21.89 1.85 7.25
C LEU A 183 22.12 3.36 7.12
N HIS A 184 22.26 3.89 5.89
CA HIS A 184 22.36 5.33 5.68
C HIS A 184 21.07 6.04 6.15
N TYR A 185 19.90 5.50 5.83
CA TYR A 185 18.63 6.08 6.25
C TYR A 185 18.38 5.94 7.77
N ALA A 186 18.73 4.80 8.36
CA ALA A 186 18.63 4.62 9.81
C ALA A 186 19.51 5.63 10.57
N ALA A 187 20.71 5.90 10.07
CA ALA A 187 21.60 6.91 10.64
C ALA A 187 21.02 8.33 10.51
N LEU A 188 20.38 8.65 9.38
CA LEU A 188 19.70 9.93 9.17
C LEU A 188 18.53 10.12 10.15
N VAL A 189 17.65 9.12 10.28
CA VAL A 189 16.51 9.16 11.21
C VAL A 189 16.99 9.30 12.65
N GLY A 190 17.95 8.47 13.08
CA GLY A 190 18.53 8.55 14.43
C GLY A 190 19.24 9.88 14.71
N SER A 191 19.66 10.62 13.69
CA SER A 191 20.26 11.96 13.84
C SER A 191 19.21 13.06 14.07
N LEU A 192 17.95 12.84 13.68
CA LEU A 192 16.85 13.79 13.88
C LEU A 192 16.33 13.78 15.33
N ASP A 193 16.46 12.66 16.03
CA ASP A 193 16.08 12.52 17.45
C ASP A 193 16.94 13.36 18.42
N TYR A 194 18.07 13.90 17.95
CA TYR A 194 18.98 14.76 18.72
C TYR A 194 18.91 16.25 18.35
N GLY A 195 17.94 16.68 17.54
CA GLY A 195 17.65 18.10 17.33
C GLY A 195 16.97 18.74 18.56
N PRO A 196 17.21 20.02 18.89
CA PRO A 196 16.57 20.66 20.04
C PRO A 196 15.04 20.69 19.84
N ARG A 197 14.31 20.09 20.77
CA ARG A 197 12.84 20.17 20.87
C ARG A 197 12.39 21.57 21.28
#